data_AF-A0A9R0XSL0-F1
#
_entry.id   AF-A0A9R0XSL0-F1
#
_cell.length_a   1.000
_cell.length_b   1.000
_cell.length_c   1.000
_cell.angle_alpha   90.00
_cell.angle_beta   90.00
_cell.angle_gamma   90.00
#
_symmetry.space_group_name_H-M   'P 1'
#
loop_
_entity.id
_entity.type
_entity.pdbx_description
1 polymer ?
#
loop_
_entity_poly.entity_id
_entity_poly.type
_entity_poly.pdbx_seq_one_letter_code
_entity_poly.pdbx_strand_id
1 'polypeptide(L)'
;MKSLESLDLSRNKLCGQIPRSLSDLTYLESLDLSYNNLSGRIPSGSQLDTLYANYPYMYSGNVGLCGRPLQRNCPGNNNATKLVDGGSKRSAHVSDSMFFYLGLGSGFVVGLWVVFCTMLFKKTWRIAYFRLFDKVYDKLYVFLVISCAKLARKTPQLIEKLG
;
A
#
# COMPACT_ATOMS: atom_id res chain seq x y z
N MET A 1 28.86 8.83 -26.13
CA MET A 1 29.16 8.19 -24.84
C MET A 1 29.07 6.68 -25.04
N LYS A 2 30.20 5.99 -25.26
CA LYS A 2 30.23 4.54 -25.58
C LYS A 2 30.92 3.69 -24.50
N SER A 3 31.27 4.26 -23.34
CA SER A 3 32.06 3.57 -22.30
C SER A 3 31.30 3.46 -20.97
N LEU A 4 29.97 3.53 -21.01
CA LEU A 4 29.18 3.52 -19.79
C LEU A 4 28.86 2.08 -19.40
N GLU A 5 29.35 1.66 -18.24
CA GLU A 5 29.26 0.27 -17.76
C GLU A 5 28.07 0.03 -16.81
N SER A 6 27.72 1.02 -15.99
CA SER A 6 26.62 0.91 -15.03
C SER A 6 25.80 2.20 -14.99
N LEU A 7 24.48 2.06 -15.02
CA LEU A 7 23.54 3.16 -14.97
C LEU A 7 22.35 2.83 -14.06
N ASP A 8 22.33 3.42 -12.86
CA ASP A 8 21.17 3.34 -11.97
C ASP A 8 20.38 4.65 -12.04
N LEU A 9 19.15 4.55 -12.54
CA LEU A 9 18.16 5.63 -12.58
C LEU A 9 16.88 5.21 -11.86
N SER A 10 16.95 4.20 -11.00
CA SER A 10 15.80 3.69 -10.27
C SER A 10 15.19 4.75 -9.34
N ARG A 11 13.89 4.62 -9.04
CA ARG A 11 13.14 5.45 -8.09
C ARG A 11 13.19 6.96 -8.39
N ASN A 12 13.21 7.31 -9.67
CA ASN A 12 13.09 8.69 -10.12
C ASN A 12 11.68 8.98 -10.66
N LYS A 13 11.46 10.22 -11.12
CA LYS A 13 10.21 10.63 -11.76
C LYS A 13 10.35 10.75 -13.28
N LEU A 14 11.24 9.96 -13.89
CA LEU A 14 11.47 10.00 -15.33
C LEU A 14 10.18 9.60 -16.06
N CYS A 15 9.87 10.32 -17.13
CA CYS A 15 8.67 10.11 -17.94
C CYS A 15 9.01 10.11 -19.43
N GLY A 16 8.05 9.65 -20.25
CA GLY A 16 8.26 9.50 -21.69
C GLY A 16 8.73 8.10 -22.07
N GLN A 17 9.23 7.96 -23.31
CA GLN A 17 9.66 6.68 -23.88
C GLN A 17 11.13 6.40 -23.62
N ILE A 18 11.48 5.13 -23.51
CA ILE A 18 12.88 4.71 -23.45
C ILE A 18 13.50 4.95 -24.84
N PRO A 19 14.54 5.78 -24.95
CA PRO A 19 15.14 6.11 -26.24
C PRO A 19 15.86 4.89 -26.81
N ARG A 20 15.72 4.67 -28.14
CA ARG A 20 16.41 3.57 -28.84
C ARG A 20 17.92 3.65 -28.71
N SER A 21 18.50 4.84 -28.61
CA SER A 21 19.95 5.01 -28.42
C SER A 21 20.49 4.30 -27.17
N LEU A 22 19.63 3.96 -26.20
CA LEU A 22 20.03 3.17 -25.03
C LEU A 22 20.39 1.73 -25.39
N SER A 23 19.83 1.17 -26.47
CA SER A 23 20.23 -0.15 -26.98
C SER A 23 21.61 -0.16 -27.64
N ASP A 24 22.13 1.01 -28.01
CA ASP A 24 23.42 1.15 -28.71
C ASP A 24 24.61 1.22 -27.73
N LEU A 25 24.34 1.20 -26.42
CA LEU A 25 25.35 1.19 -25.37
C LEU A 25 25.88 -0.22 -25.11
N THR A 26 26.71 -0.73 -26.01
CA THR A 26 27.22 -2.12 -25.98
C THR A 26 28.10 -2.47 -24.77
N TYR A 27 28.65 -1.47 -24.08
CA TYR A 27 29.49 -1.64 -22.89
C TYR A 27 28.70 -1.62 -21.58
N LEU A 28 27.38 -1.43 -21.64
CA LEU A 28 26.54 -1.32 -20.46
C LEU A 28 26.29 -2.70 -19.84
N GLU A 29 26.85 -2.95 -18.68
CA GLU A 29 26.69 -4.21 -17.93
C GLU A 29 25.53 -4.17 -16.94
N SER A 30 25.18 -3.00 -16.42
CA SER A 30 24.10 -2.82 -15.47
C SER A 30 23.24 -1.61 -15.81
N LEU A 31 21.92 -1.80 -15.75
CA LEU A 31 20.94 -0.75 -15.99
C LEU A 31 19.72 -0.98 -15.10
N ASP A 32 19.36 0.00 -14.29
CA ASP A 32 18.13 -0.02 -13.49
C ASP A 32 17.28 1.23 -13.80
N LEU A 33 16.09 1.02 -14.36
CA LEU A 33 15.10 2.05 -14.64
C LEU A 33 13.85 1.89 -13.76
N SER A 34 13.92 1.05 -12.73
CA SER A 34 12.76 0.64 -11.96
C SER A 34 12.15 1.80 -11.19
N TYR A 35 10.85 1.71 -10.88
CA TYR A 35 10.11 2.71 -10.13
C TYR A 35 10.19 4.13 -10.72
N ASN A 36 10.03 4.25 -12.04
CA ASN A 36 9.86 5.52 -12.74
C ASN A 36 8.45 5.61 -13.37
N ASN A 37 8.17 6.70 -14.08
CA ASN A 37 6.92 6.93 -14.81
C ASN A 37 7.12 6.79 -16.34
N LEU A 38 7.99 5.87 -16.77
CA LEU A 38 8.26 5.62 -18.19
C LEU A 38 7.05 4.96 -18.87
N SER A 39 6.89 5.23 -20.15
CA SER A 39 5.73 4.83 -20.95
C SER A 39 6.10 4.45 -22.38
N GLY A 40 5.25 3.66 -23.04
CA GLY A 40 5.45 3.27 -24.44
C GLY A 40 6.16 1.92 -24.62
N ARG A 41 6.49 1.60 -25.87
CA ARG A 41 7.07 0.30 -26.23
C ARG A 41 8.55 0.25 -25.83
N ILE A 42 8.96 -0.81 -25.14
CA ILE A 42 10.37 -1.07 -24.86
C ILE A 42 11.11 -1.26 -26.20
N PRO A 43 12.20 -0.50 -26.46
CA PRO A 43 12.97 -0.68 -27.68
C PRO A 43 13.62 -2.07 -27.70
N SER A 44 13.44 -2.79 -28.80
CA SER A 44 14.11 -4.08 -29.01
C SER A 44 15.58 -3.85 -29.33
N GLY A 45 16.46 -4.56 -28.64
CA GLY A 45 17.90 -4.49 -28.86
C GLY A 45 18.60 -5.58 -28.07
N SER A 46 19.59 -6.25 -28.68
CA SER A 46 20.30 -7.38 -28.07
C SER A 46 20.90 -7.04 -26.71
N GLN A 47 21.39 -5.81 -26.53
CA GLN A 47 21.93 -5.36 -25.25
C GLN A 47 20.85 -5.30 -24.17
N LEU A 48 19.71 -4.66 -24.44
CA LEU A 48 18.62 -4.52 -23.47
C LEU A 48 17.97 -5.87 -23.15
N ASP A 49 17.87 -6.75 -24.14
CA ASP A 49 17.38 -8.12 -23.94
C ASP A 49 18.33 -8.92 -23.04
N THR A 50 19.64 -8.79 -23.24
CA THR A 50 20.67 -9.43 -22.41
C THR A 50 20.67 -8.88 -20.99
N LEU A 51 20.59 -7.55 -20.84
CA LEU A 51 20.50 -6.88 -19.54
C LEU A 51 19.25 -7.31 -18.78
N TYR A 52 18.11 -7.43 -19.45
CA TYR A 52 16.88 -7.93 -18.82
C TYR A 52 16.98 -9.40 -18.40
N ALA A 53 17.69 -10.24 -19.17
CA ALA A 53 17.94 -11.62 -18.78
C ALA A 53 18.76 -11.72 -17.48
N ASN A 54 19.72 -10.81 -17.28
CA ASN A 54 20.52 -10.72 -16.05
C ASN A 54 19.76 -10.02 -14.91
N TYR A 55 18.99 -8.97 -15.23
CA TYR A 55 18.31 -8.09 -14.28
C TYR A 55 16.83 -7.90 -14.65
N PRO A 56 15.96 -8.89 -14.34
CA PRO A 56 14.55 -8.85 -14.74
C PRO A 56 13.73 -7.75 -14.05
N TYR A 57 14.27 -7.13 -13.00
CA TYR A 57 13.62 -6.06 -12.24
C TYR A 57 13.85 -4.65 -12.82
N MET A 58 14.75 -4.49 -13.79
CA MET A 58 15.15 -3.21 -14.38
C MET A 58 13.96 -2.33 -14.84
N TYR A 59 12.87 -2.93 -15.32
CA TYR A 59 11.67 -2.20 -15.77
C TYR A 59 10.53 -2.15 -14.74
N SER A 60 10.71 -2.78 -13.58
CA SER A 60 9.67 -2.91 -12.56
C SER A 60 9.16 -1.53 -12.10
N GLY A 61 7.89 -1.43 -11.70
CA GLY A 61 7.31 -0.17 -11.23
C GLY A 61 6.98 0.87 -12.32
N ASN A 62 7.34 0.66 -13.58
CA ASN A 62 6.94 1.53 -14.70
C ASN A 62 5.62 1.06 -15.32
N VAL A 63 4.50 1.69 -14.95
CA VAL A 63 3.16 1.24 -15.34
C VAL A 63 2.89 1.39 -16.85
N GLY A 64 3.48 2.41 -17.48
CA GLY A 64 3.23 2.74 -18.88
C GLY A 64 4.03 1.92 -19.91
N LEU A 65 4.99 1.10 -19.48
CA LEU A 65 5.82 0.31 -20.40
C LEU A 65 5.05 -0.91 -20.95
N CYS A 66 5.24 -1.19 -22.23
CA CYS A 66 4.61 -2.30 -22.94
C CYS A 66 5.57 -2.93 -23.97
N GLY A 67 5.21 -4.11 -24.49
CA GLY A 67 6.01 -4.87 -25.43
C GLY A 67 7.08 -5.74 -24.77
N ARG A 68 7.64 -6.68 -25.54
CA ARG A 68 8.69 -7.59 -25.06
C ARG A 68 9.88 -6.80 -24.48
N PRO A 69 10.47 -7.24 -23.35
CA PRO A 69 10.24 -8.51 -22.66
C PRO A 69 9.00 -8.53 -21.73
N LEU A 70 8.29 -7.41 -21.54
CA LEU A 70 7.05 -7.39 -20.76
C LEU A 70 5.89 -8.02 -21.57
N GLN A 71 5.07 -8.86 -20.93
CA GLN A 71 3.89 -9.47 -21.57
C GLN A 71 2.71 -8.49 -21.78
N ARG A 72 2.96 -7.18 -21.67
CA ARG A 72 1.94 -6.13 -21.80
C ARG A 72 1.79 -5.73 -23.27
N ASN A 73 0.58 -5.80 -23.80
CA ASN A 73 0.31 -5.41 -25.18
C ASN A 73 0.34 -3.88 -25.33
N CYS A 74 1.04 -3.38 -26.36
CA CYS A 74 1.03 -1.97 -26.68
C CYS A 74 -0.22 -1.61 -27.51
N PRO A 75 -0.93 -0.52 -27.19
CA PRO A 75 -2.06 -0.05 -27.98
C PRO A 75 -1.56 0.41 -29.35
N GLY A 76 -1.91 -0.33 -30.41
CA GLY A 76 -1.53 0.00 -31.80
C GLY A 76 -1.27 -1.17 -32.75
N ASN A 77 -1.19 -2.42 -32.28
CA ASN A 77 -1.12 -3.58 -33.19
C ASN A 77 -2.54 -4.07 -33.53
N ASN A 78 -3.21 -3.36 -34.44
CA ASN A 78 -4.42 -3.86 -35.08
C ASN A 78 -4.02 -5.01 -36.00
N ASN A 79 -4.15 -6.24 -35.51
CA ASN A 79 -4.51 -7.42 -36.29
C ASN A 79 -5.36 -8.33 -35.39
N ALA A 80 -6.63 -8.40 -35.76
CA ALA A 80 -7.76 -9.02 -35.10
C ALA A 80 -7.46 -10.22 -34.17
N THR A 81 -7.76 -10.04 -32.90
CA THR A 81 -8.75 -10.92 -32.25
C THR A 81 -9.66 -10.03 -31.40
N LYS A 82 -10.74 -9.54 -32.02
CA LYS A 82 -11.94 -9.15 -31.27
C LYS A 82 -12.62 -10.44 -30.81
N LEU A 83 -13.28 -10.36 -29.65
CA LEU A 83 -14.00 -11.42 -28.91
C LEU A 83 -13.04 -12.20 -28.00
N VAL A 84 -12.89 -11.85 -26.73
CA VAL A 84 -13.93 -12.00 -25.69
C VAL A 84 -13.98 -10.76 -24.78
N ASP A 85 -15.20 -10.23 -24.65
CA ASP A 85 -15.61 -9.35 -23.56
C ASP A 85 -15.39 -10.03 -22.21
N GLY A 86 -14.78 -9.32 -21.26
CA GLY A 86 -14.48 -9.88 -19.95
C GLY A 86 -13.56 -9.00 -19.11
N GLY A 87 -13.99 -7.77 -18.83
CA GLY A 87 -13.54 -6.96 -17.70
C GLY A 87 -12.02 -6.87 -17.46
N SER A 88 -11.36 -5.88 -18.06
CA SER A 88 -10.00 -5.52 -17.65
C SER A 88 -10.04 -4.78 -16.32
N LYS A 89 -9.99 -5.57 -15.24
CA LYS A 89 -9.68 -5.12 -13.89
C LYS A 89 -8.38 -4.32 -13.93
N ARG A 90 -8.43 -3.14 -13.31
CA ARG A 90 -7.29 -2.29 -12.90
C ARG A 90 -6.04 -3.15 -12.61
N SER A 91 -4.96 -2.91 -13.34
CA SER A 91 -3.63 -3.40 -12.98
C SER A 91 -2.64 -2.25 -13.03
N ALA A 92 -2.72 -1.40 -12.01
CA ALA A 92 -1.58 -0.63 -11.54
C ALA A 92 -1.27 -1.17 -10.13
N HIS A 93 -0.37 -2.16 -10.09
CA HIS A 93 0.10 -2.86 -8.90
C HIS A 93 0.97 -1.95 -8.01
N VAL A 94 0.33 -0.93 -7.44
CA VAL A 94 0.73 -0.18 -6.24
C VAL A 94 -0.50 0.15 -5.37
N SER A 95 -1.74 -0.05 -5.89
CA SER A 95 -2.97 0.27 -5.17
C SER A 95 -3.73 -0.94 -4.61
N ASP A 96 -3.31 -2.19 -4.86
CA ASP A 96 -4.09 -3.35 -4.40
C ASP A 96 -3.86 -3.63 -2.90
N SER A 97 -2.63 -3.48 -2.41
CA SER A 97 -2.31 -3.72 -0.99
C SER A 97 -3.12 -2.83 -0.06
N MET A 98 -3.34 -1.56 -0.41
CA MET A 98 -4.16 -0.65 0.40
C MET A 98 -5.62 -1.08 0.47
N PHE A 99 -6.22 -1.54 -0.64
CA PHE A 99 -7.59 -2.05 -0.61
C PHE A 99 -7.72 -3.35 0.19
N PHE A 100 -6.72 -4.23 0.16
CA PHE A 100 -6.70 -5.43 1.00
C PHE A 100 -6.60 -5.09 2.49
N TYR A 101 -5.71 -4.18 2.90
CA TYR A 101 -5.61 -3.73 4.29
C TYR A 101 -6.87 -2.99 4.77
N LEU A 102 -7.45 -2.13 3.92
CA LEU A 102 -8.72 -1.48 4.20
C LEU A 102 -9.86 -2.49 4.33
N GLY A 103 -9.90 -3.52 3.48
CA GLY A 103 -10.89 -4.60 3.55
C GLY A 103 -10.76 -5.45 4.81
N LEU A 104 -9.52 -5.81 5.19
CA LEU A 104 -9.25 -6.61 6.38
C LEU A 104 -9.59 -5.82 7.66
N GLY A 105 -9.21 -4.54 7.71
CA GLY A 105 -9.54 -3.65 8.83
C GLY A 105 -11.05 -3.38 8.94
N SER A 106 -11.69 -2.97 7.85
CA SER A 106 -13.13 -2.67 7.85
C SER A 106 -13.98 -3.92 8.10
N GLY A 107 -13.61 -5.07 7.54
CA GLY A 107 -14.31 -6.34 7.74
C GLY A 107 -14.28 -6.80 9.20
N PHE A 108 -13.15 -6.61 9.89
CA PHE A 108 -13.05 -6.92 11.32
C PHE A 108 -13.97 -6.02 12.15
N VAL A 109 -13.98 -4.71 11.88
CA VAL A 109 -14.85 -3.75 12.60
C VAL A 109 -16.32 -4.08 12.38
N VAL A 110 -16.73 -4.30 11.12
CA VAL A 110 -18.12 -4.65 10.78
C VAL A 110 -18.51 -5.99 11.41
N GLY A 111 -17.64 -6.99 11.36
CA GLY A 111 -17.87 -8.30 11.97
C GLY A 111 -18.09 -8.22 13.48
N LEU A 112 -17.22 -7.51 14.21
CA LEU A 112 -17.39 -7.27 15.64
C LEU A 112 -18.69 -6.52 15.94
N TRP A 113 -19.02 -5.51 15.13
CA TRP A 113 -20.22 -4.71 15.31
C TRP A 113 -21.50 -5.55 15.15
N VAL A 114 -21.53 -6.46 14.17
CA VAL A 114 -22.66 -7.38 13.96
C VAL A 114 -22.79 -8.36 15.14
N VAL A 115 -21.70 -8.94 15.63
CA VAL A 115 -21.73 -9.83 16.80
C VAL A 115 -22.21 -9.07 18.05
N PHE A 116 -21.73 -7.85 18.24
CA PHE A 116 -22.16 -6.98 19.32
C PHE A 116 -23.67 -6.67 19.23
N CYS A 117 -24.15 -6.26 18.05
CA CYS A 117 -25.57 -5.98 17.82
C CYS A 117 -26.43 -7.21 18.08
N THR A 118 -26.05 -8.38 17.55
CA THR A 118 -26.80 -9.63 17.76
C THR A 118 -26.85 -10.06 19.23
N MET A 119 -25.76 -9.86 19.99
CA MET A 119 -25.77 -10.06 21.45
C MET A 119 -26.76 -9.13 22.16
N LEU A 120 -26.85 -7.86 21.74
CA LEU A 120 -27.77 -6.89 22.32
C LEU A 120 -29.24 -7.14 21.93
N PHE A 121 -29.54 -7.87 20.87
CA PHE A 121 -30.93 -8.17 20.47
C PHE A 121 -31.58 -9.26 21.32
N LYS A 122 -30.81 -10.17 21.94
CA LYS A 122 -31.41 -11.11 22.91
C LYS A 122 -31.80 -10.37 24.18
N LYS A 123 -33.12 -10.21 24.40
CA LYS A 123 -33.72 -9.48 25.54
C LYS A 123 -33.06 -9.81 26.89
N THR A 124 -32.77 -11.07 27.17
CA THR A 124 -32.16 -11.51 28.43
C THR A 124 -30.70 -11.05 28.57
N TRP A 125 -29.93 -11.12 27.48
CA TRP A 125 -28.51 -10.72 27.45
C TRP A 125 -28.33 -9.21 27.44
N ARG A 126 -29.19 -8.49 26.73
CA ARG A 126 -29.24 -7.02 26.75
C ARG A 126 -29.33 -6.47 28.17
N ILE A 127 -30.28 -6.97 28.94
CA ILE A 127 -30.53 -6.50 30.31
C ILE A 127 -29.36 -6.85 31.23
N ALA A 128 -28.80 -8.05 31.10
CA ALA A 128 -27.63 -8.47 31.88
C ALA A 128 -26.39 -7.63 31.56
N TYR A 129 -26.16 -7.32 30.28
CA TYR A 129 -25.04 -6.50 29.81
C TYR A 129 -25.13 -5.06 30.32
N PHE A 130 -26.27 -4.39 30.15
CA PHE A 130 -26.46 -3.02 30.67
C PHE A 130 -26.25 -2.95 32.18
N ARG A 131 -26.82 -3.92 32.93
CA ARG A 131 -26.64 -4.00 34.38
C ARG A 131 -25.17 -4.17 34.80
N LEU A 132 -24.39 -4.94 34.03
CA LEU A 132 -22.95 -5.10 34.29
C LEU A 132 -22.22 -3.78 34.03
N PHE A 133 -22.52 -3.12 32.91
CA PHE A 133 -21.92 -1.84 32.53
C PHE A 133 -22.17 -0.75 33.56
N ASP A 134 -23.42 -0.59 34.01
CA ASP A 134 -23.78 0.40 35.04
C ASP A 134 -22.97 0.17 36.33
N LYS A 135 -22.84 -1.09 36.78
CA LYS A 135 -22.05 -1.43 37.97
C LYS A 135 -20.56 -1.12 37.81
N VAL A 136 -19.99 -1.37 36.64
CA VAL A 136 -18.58 -1.08 36.36
C VAL A 136 -18.37 0.43 36.27
N TYR A 137 -19.29 1.14 35.62
CA TYR A 137 -19.24 2.59 35.48
C TYR A 137 -19.31 3.30 36.83
N ASP A 138 -20.25 2.91 37.70
CA ASP A 138 -20.35 3.45 39.06
C ASP A 138 -19.07 3.20 39.87
N LYS A 139 -18.52 1.97 39.79
CA LYS A 139 -17.26 1.62 40.46
C LYS A 139 -16.10 2.49 39.96
N LEU A 140 -15.98 2.67 38.65
CA LEU A 140 -14.94 3.51 38.04
C LEU A 140 -15.13 4.97 38.40
N TYR A 141 -16.35 5.49 38.33
CA TYR A 141 -16.67 6.87 38.67
C TYR A 141 -16.33 7.16 40.14
N VAL A 142 -16.77 6.31 41.06
CA VAL A 142 -16.43 6.43 42.50
C VAL A 142 -14.93 6.31 42.71
N PHE A 143 -14.24 5.39 42.03
CA PHE A 143 -12.79 5.27 42.12
C PHE A 143 -12.05 6.52 41.62
N LEU A 144 -12.48 7.08 40.48
CA LEU A 144 -11.92 8.31 39.91
C LEU A 144 -12.15 9.49 40.85
N VAL A 145 -13.38 9.68 41.35
CA VAL A 145 -13.71 10.76 42.30
C VAL A 145 -12.88 10.63 43.57
N ILE A 146 -12.77 9.43 44.16
CA ILE A 146 -11.96 9.20 45.36
C ILE A 146 -10.48 9.42 45.08
N SER A 147 -9.98 8.96 43.93
CA SER A 147 -8.57 9.13 43.54
C SER A 147 -8.24 10.60 43.32
N CYS A 148 -9.08 11.35 42.60
CA CYS A 148 -8.97 12.79 42.44
C CYS A 148 -9.05 13.52 43.78
N ALA A 149 -9.96 13.15 44.68
CA ALA A 149 -10.06 13.75 46.02
C ALA A 149 -8.82 13.45 46.89
N LYS A 150 -8.25 12.24 46.80
CA LYS A 150 -6.99 11.88 47.47
C LYS A 150 -5.81 12.65 46.89
N LEU A 151 -5.75 12.83 45.57
CA LEU A 151 -4.73 13.65 44.90
C LEU A 151 -4.85 15.12 45.29
N ALA A 152 -6.08 15.67 45.34
CA ALA A 152 -6.37 17.04 45.77
C ALA A 152 -5.97 17.31 47.23
N ARG A 153 -6.13 16.32 48.12
CA ARG A 153 -5.65 16.41 49.52
C ARG A 153 -4.13 16.29 49.66
N LYS A 154 -3.45 15.61 48.73
CA LYS A 154 -1.98 15.51 48.72
C LYS A 154 -1.29 16.70 48.07
N THR A 155 -1.99 17.50 47.27
CA THR A 155 -1.43 18.67 46.57
C THR A 155 -0.91 19.79 47.47
N PRO A 156 -1.50 20.13 48.65
CA PRO A 156 -0.91 21.17 49.51
C PRO A 156 0.49 20.81 50.06
N GLN A 157 0.84 19.53 50.21
CA GLN A 157 2.19 19.12 50.65
C GLN A 157 3.25 19.15 49.53
N LEU A 158 2.83 19.20 48.26
CA LEU A 158 3.73 19.26 47.10
C LEU A 158 4.05 20.69 46.69
N ILE A 159 3.15 21.64 46.95
CA ILE A 159 3.36 23.07 46.67
C ILE A 159 4.31 23.70 47.70
N GLU A 160 4.27 23.29 48.97
CA GLU A 160 5.18 23.79 50.03
C GLU A 160 6.63 23.26 49.89
N LYS A 161 6.84 22.14 49.19
CA LYS A 161 8.18 21.58 48.94
C LYS A 161 8.88 22.12 47.68
N LEU A 162 8.20 22.96 46.90
CA LEU A 162 8.71 23.54 45.65
C LEU A 162 8.79 25.08 45.70
N GLY A 163 8.48 25.69 46.84
CA GLY A 163 8.65 27.12 47.13
C GLY A 163 9.85 27.37 48.02
#